data_AF-A0A1Q3H262-F1
#
_entry.id   AF-A0A1Q3H262-F1
#
_cell.length_a   1.000
_cell.length_b   1.000
_cell.length_c   1.000
_cell.angle_alpha   90.00
_cell.angle_beta   90.00
_cell.angle_gamma   90.00
#
_symmetry.space_group_name_H-M   'P 1'
#
loop_
_entity.id
_entity.type
_entity.pdbx_description
1 polymer ?
#
loop_
_entity_poly.entity_id
_entity_poly.type
_entity_poly.pdbx_seq_one_letter_code
_entity_poly.pdbx_strand_id
1 'polypeptide(L)'
;MKSIEAYTPQERQASQLWAHFSRKNQQDFWLHYELLLQETQTLKPSIQKKVAIRTPQVVAQQSSPIILANTITFHMAWYSYLGHGLSILYLLAIAIASIIISVGSSSFPFICISLAIFGMVFNFSTHFYYFKVNQRGIGVYNPWRQKTALRWNQLTSVHIHQERKLKELVLTTQDGRLLYYDYDLSKKKHKRFFKIIRQFVNDVDDSNY
;
A
#
# COMPACT_ATOMS: atom_id res chain seq x y z
N MET A 1 -17.04 21.28 -19.44
CA MET A 1 -18.00 20.60 -20.33
C MET A 1 -17.45 20.70 -21.75
N LYS A 2 -17.24 19.58 -22.44
CA LYS A 2 -16.84 19.62 -23.87
C LYS A 2 -18.04 20.12 -24.68
N SER A 3 -17.80 20.95 -25.71
CA SER A 3 -18.85 21.37 -26.64
C SER A 3 -19.42 20.15 -27.36
N ILE A 4 -20.73 20.16 -27.62
CA ILE A 4 -21.51 19.05 -28.21
C ILE A 4 -20.96 18.62 -29.58
N GLU A 5 -20.20 19.49 -30.24
CA GLU A 5 -19.59 19.24 -31.54
C GLU A 5 -18.41 18.26 -31.50
N ALA A 6 -17.86 17.92 -30.33
CA ALA A 6 -16.67 17.07 -30.22
C ALA A 6 -16.97 15.56 -30.04
N TYR A 7 -18.24 15.13 -30.02
CA TYR A 7 -18.59 13.73 -29.83
C TYR A 7 -18.59 12.95 -31.14
N THR A 8 -17.88 11.81 -31.15
CA THR A 8 -17.95 10.85 -32.24
C THR A 8 -19.36 10.25 -32.34
N PRO A 9 -19.79 9.75 -33.52
CA PRO A 9 -21.10 9.11 -33.67
C PRO A 9 -21.34 7.97 -32.65
N GLN A 10 -20.29 7.22 -32.33
CA GLN A 10 -20.30 6.13 -31.36
C GLN A 10 -20.51 6.63 -29.92
N GLU A 11 -19.84 7.72 -29.54
CA GLU A 11 -20.04 8.36 -28.23
C GLU A 11 -21.46 8.91 -28.08
N ARG A 12 -22.07 9.42 -29.17
CA ARG A 12 -23.47 9.86 -29.15
C ARG A 12 -24.42 8.69 -28.92
N GLN A 13 -24.22 7.56 -29.61
CA GLN A 13 -25.02 6.36 -29.42
C GLN A 13 -24.84 5.76 -28.01
N ALA A 14 -23.61 5.71 -27.48
CA ALA A 14 -23.38 5.28 -26.11
C ALA A 14 -24.09 6.19 -25.10
N SER A 15 -24.02 7.51 -25.29
CA SER A 15 -24.74 8.48 -24.46
C SER A 15 -26.26 8.28 -24.51
N GLN A 16 -26.82 7.99 -25.69
CA GLN A 16 -28.24 7.67 -25.86
C GLN A 16 -28.64 6.37 -25.15
N LEU A 17 -27.81 5.32 -25.20
CA LEU A 17 -28.05 4.08 -24.45
C LEU A 17 -28.07 4.34 -22.95
N TRP A 18 -27.11 5.11 -22.44
CA TRP A 18 -27.03 5.48 -21.03
C TRP A 18 -28.23 6.30 -20.56
N ALA A 19 -28.78 7.16 -21.40
CA ALA A 19 -29.97 7.95 -21.08
C ALA A 19 -31.23 7.09 -20.87
N HIS A 20 -31.30 5.90 -21.47
CA HIS A 20 -32.44 4.97 -21.36
C HIS A 20 -32.17 3.78 -20.41
N PHE A 21 -31.07 3.84 -19.65
CA PHE A 21 -30.73 2.79 -18.70
C PHE A 21 -31.72 2.77 -17.53
N SER A 22 -32.24 1.57 -17.23
CA SER A 22 -33.03 1.28 -16.04
C SER A 22 -32.65 -0.09 -15.50
N ARG A 23 -32.95 -0.36 -14.22
CA ARG A 23 -32.72 -1.69 -13.64
C ARG A 23 -33.54 -2.80 -14.32
N LYS A 24 -34.66 -2.46 -14.96
CA LYS A 24 -35.55 -3.43 -15.60
C LYS A 24 -35.03 -3.90 -16.97
N ASN A 25 -34.22 -3.09 -17.65
CA ASN A 25 -33.65 -3.38 -18.98
C ASN A 25 -32.11 -3.54 -18.93
N GLN A 26 -31.54 -3.88 -17.77
CA GLN A 26 -30.09 -3.97 -17.61
C GLN A 26 -29.44 -4.99 -18.57
N GLN A 27 -30.09 -6.14 -18.79
CA GLN A 27 -29.53 -7.19 -19.63
C GLN A 27 -29.51 -6.79 -21.11
N ASP A 28 -30.61 -6.20 -21.60
CA ASP A 28 -30.67 -5.66 -22.96
C ASP A 28 -29.69 -4.50 -23.15
N PHE A 29 -29.54 -3.63 -22.14
CA PHE A 29 -28.58 -2.54 -22.18
C PHE A 29 -27.15 -3.06 -22.39
N TRP A 30 -26.70 -4.04 -21.61
CA TRP A 30 -25.35 -4.58 -21.74
C TRP A 30 -25.11 -5.25 -23.09
N LEU A 31 -26.10 -5.97 -23.62
CA LEU A 31 -26.00 -6.59 -24.94
C LEU A 31 -25.79 -5.55 -26.06
N HIS A 32 -26.56 -4.47 -26.05
CA HIS A 32 -26.42 -3.40 -27.05
C HIS A 32 -25.12 -2.61 -26.85
N TYR A 33 -24.71 -2.40 -25.61
CA TYR A 33 -23.47 -1.71 -25.28
C TYR A 33 -22.23 -2.50 -25.74
N GLU A 34 -22.22 -3.83 -25.56
CA GLU A 34 -21.16 -4.71 -26.04
C GLU A 34 -21.06 -4.75 -27.57
N LEU A 35 -22.19 -4.80 -28.28
CA LEU A 35 -22.21 -4.71 -29.74
C LEU A 35 -21.61 -3.40 -30.24
N LEU A 36 -21.94 -2.28 -29.60
CA LEU A 36 -21.39 -0.97 -29.94
C LEU A 36 -19.87 -0.92 -29.73
N LEU A 37 -19.36 -1.55 -28.66
CA LEU A 37 -17.92 -1.69 -28.44
C LEU A 37 -17.24 -2.55 -29.51
N GLN A 38 -17.87 -3.64 -29.95
CA GLN A 38 -17.32 -4.49 -31.01
C GLN A 38 -17.28 -3.77 -32.37
N GLU A 39 -18.32 -3.02 -32.72
CA GLU A 39 -18.35 -2.20 -33.94
C GLU A 39 -17.23 -1.14 -33.94
N THR A 40 -16.92 -0.53 -32.78
CA THR A 40 -15.80 0.42 -32.70
C THR A 40 -14.42 -0.24 -32.91
N GLN A 41 -14.30 -1.54 -32.60
CA GLN A 41 -13.07 -2.29 -32.81
C GLN A 41 -12.91 -2.74 -34.27
N THR A 42 -14.00 -3.09 -34.95
CA THR A 42 -13.98 -3.53 -36.35
C THR A 42 -13.91 -2.36 -37.34
N LEU A 43 -14.43 -1.18 -36.98
CA LEU A 43 -14.42 0.01 -37.81
C LEU A 43 -13.14 0.84 -37.75
N LYS A 44 -12.08 0.42 -37.02
CA LYS A 44 -10.76 1.05 -37.18
C LYS A 44 -10.27 0.75 -38.60
N PRO A 45 -10.31 1.70 -39.55
CA PRO A 45 -9.63 1.48 -40.80
C PRO A 45 -8.15 1.44 -40.45
N SER A 46 -7.44 0.49 -41.02
CA SER A 46 -6.00 0.53 -41.18
C SER A 46 -5.64 1.82 -41.93
N ILE A 47 -5.62 2.95 -41.23
CA ILE A 47 -4.96 4.15 -41.68
C ILE A 47 -3.48 3.81 -41.53
N GLN A 48 -2.94 3.21 -42.58
CA GLN A 48 -1.53 3.32 -42.95
C GLN A 48 -1.25 4.81 -43.19
N LYS A 49 -1.22 5.59 -42.11
CA LYS A 49 -0.60 6.89 -42.12
C LYS A 49 0.87 6.55 -42.32
N LYS A 50 1.40 6.88 -43.51
CA LYS A 50 2.82 7.00 -43.79
C LYS A 50 3.39 8.11 -42.90
N VAL A 51 3.36 7.89 -41.60
CA VAL A 51 4.17 8.58 -40.62
C VAL A 51 5.54 8.00 -40.86
N ALA A 52 6.50 8.86 -41.19
CA ALA A 52 7.91 8.51 -41.13
C ALA A 52 8.12 7.63 -39.90
N ILE A 53 8.65 6.43 -40.12
CA ILE A 53 8.89 5.42 -39.09
C ILE A 53 9.88 6.03 -38.08
N ARG A 54 9.36 6.82 -37.15
CA ARG A 54 9.79 6.78 -35.77
C ARG A 54 8.99 5.63 -35.21
N THR A 55 9.59 4.46 -35.31
CA THR A 55 9.36 3.36 -34.38
C THR A 55 8.92 3.98 -33.04
N PRO A 56 7.74 3.64 -32.50
CA PRO A 56 7.58 3.72 -31.07
C PRO A 56 8.68 2.79 -30.56
N GLN A 57 9.81 3.40 -30.21
CA GLN A 57 10.73 2.83 -29.27
C GLN A 57 9.83 2.67 -28.04
N VAL A 58 9.15 1.53 -27.97
CA VAL A 58 8.89 0.87 -26.71
C VAL A 58 10.31 0.73 -26.19
N VAL A 59 10.75 1.78 -25.51
CA VAL A 59 11.80 1.67 -24.53
C VAL A 59 11.13 0.77 -23.50
N ALA A 60 11.12 -0.52 -23.79
CA ALA A 60 11.35 -1.51 -22.78
C ALA A 60 12.63 -1.00 -22.15
N GLN A 61 12.48 -0.17 -21.13
CA GLN A 61 13.49 0.02 -20.13
C GLN A 61 13.62 -1.39 -19.56
N GLN A 62 14.39 -2.23 -20.24
CA GLN A 62 15.20 -3.25 -19.62
C GLN A 62 16.15 -2.46 -18.73
N SER A 63 15.61 -1.91 -17.64
CA SER A 63 16.36 -1.68 -16.44
C SER A 63 16.93 -3.04 -16.12
N SER A 64 18.22 -3.19 -16.40
CA SER A 64 18.99 -4.39 -16.07
C SER A 64 18.51 -4.86 -14.69
N PRO A 65 18.07 -6.12 -14.55
CA PRO A 65 17.50 -6.58 -13.29
C PRO A 65 18.51 -6.25 -12.20
N ILE A 66 18.12 -5.41 -11.24
CA ILE A 66 18.94 -5.21 -10.05
C ILE A 66 18.87 -6.56 -9.35
N ILE A 67 19.91 -7.37 -9.57
CA ILE A 67 20.06 -8.65 -8.89
C ILE A 67 20.21 -8.28 -7.40
N LEU A 68 19.10 -8.35 -6.66
CA LEU A 68 19.10 -8.22 -5.20
C LEU A 68 19.81 -9.45 -4.63
N ALA A 69 21.15 -9.50 -4.70
CA ALA A 69 21.92 -10.62 -4.19
C ALA A 69 21.71 -10.78 -2.67
N ASN A 70 21.40 -9.68 -1.98
CA ASN A 70 21.26 -9.63 -0.53
C ASN A 70 19.88 -9.15 -0.10
N THR A 71 19.39 -9.71 1.03
CA THR A 71 18.15 -9.26 1.68
C THR A 71 18.36 -7.86 2.26
N ILE A 72 17.53 -6.91 1.84
CA ILE A 72 17.59 -5.53 2.33
C ILE A 72 16.54 -5.37 3.43
N THR A 73 16.95 -4.86 4.59
CA THR A 73 16.05 -4.61 5.72
C THR A 73 15.79 -3.11 5.87
N PHE A 74 14.51 -2.75 5.93
CA PHE A 74 14.02 -1.40 6.11
C PHE A 74 13.39 -1.30 7.51
N HIS A 75 14.15 -0.73 8.43
CA HIS A 75 13.66 -0.35 9.76
C HIS A 75 12.97 1.00 9.70
N MET A 76 12.03 1.24 10.62
CA MET A 76 11.47 2.57 10.89
C MET A 76 12.56 3.61 11.18
N ALA A 77 12.19 4.88 11.24
CA ALA A 77 13.12 5.93 11.57
C ALA A 77 13.70 5.75 12.98
N TRP A 78 15.02 5.91 13.11
CA TRP A 78 15.75 5.63 14.35
C TRP A 78 15.29 6.52 15.52
N TYR A 79 14.86 7.76 15.22
CA TYR A 79 14.36 8.69 16.23
C TYR A 79 13.04 8.21 16.87
N SER A 80 12.18 7.52 16.12
CA SER A 80 10.94 6.93 16.66
C SER A 80 11.32 5.84 17.68
N TYR A 81 12.28 4.97 17.37
CA TYR A 81 12.79 3.98 18.33
C TYR A 81 13.42 4.61 19.57
N LEU A 82 14.18 5.69 19.40
CA LEU A 82 14.86 6.35 20.52
C LEU A 82 13.85 7.04 21.45
N GLY A 83 12.91 7.81 20.89
CA GLY A 83 11.89 8.53 21.66
C GLY A 83 10.96 7.58 22.41
N HIS A 84 10.49 6.51 21.73
CA HIS A 84 9.68 5.48 22.39
C HIS A 84 10.49 4.68 23.40
N GLY A 85 11.73 4.28 23.07
CA GLY A 85 12.61 3.55 23.97
C GLY A 85 12.87 4.31 25.28
N LEU A 86 13.22 5.59 25.19
CA LEU A 86 13.44 6.45 26.37
C LEU A 86 12.15 6.62 27.19
N SER A 87 11.01 6.79 26.52
CA SER A 87 9.71 6.93 27.19
C SER A 87 9.33 5.63 27.93
N ILE A 88 9.56 4.47 27.31
CA ILE A 88 9.34 3.16 27.92
C ILE A 88 10.27 2.96 29.12
N LEU A 89 11.57 3.27 28.99
CA LEU A 89 12.53 3.16 30.09
C LEU A 89 12.16 4.07 31.26
N TYR A 90 11.73 5.30 30.98
CA TYR A 90 11.27 6.24 32.01
C TYR A 90 10.03 5.74 32.75
N LEU A 91 9.02 5.26 32.01
CA LEU A 91 7.82 4.69 32.61
C LEU A 91 8.11 3.42 33.43
N LEU A 92 9.02 2.57 32.95
CA LEU A 92 9.45 1.37 33.67
C LEU A 92 10.17 1.75 34.97
N ALA A 93 11.01 2.78 34.96
CA ALA A 93 11.68 3.28 36.16
C ALA A 93 10.67 3.78 37.20
N ILE A 94 9.61 4.50 36.78
CA ILE A 94 8.52 4.92 37.67
C ILE A 94 7.79 3.72 38.28
N ALA A 95 7.49 2.71 37.47
CA ALA A 95 6.82 1.49 37.95
C ALA A 95 7.68 0.74 38.99
N ILE A 96 8.98 0.58 38.73
CA ILE A 96 9.90 -0.08 39.66
C ILE A 96 10.04 0.73 40.96
N ALA A 97 10.24 2.05 40.86
CA ALA A 97 10.34 2.93 42.03
C ALA A 97 9.06 2.88 42.89
N SER A 98 7.90 2.86 42.24
CA SER A 98 6.59 2.72 42.89
C SER A 98 6.48 1.41 43.69
N ILE A 99 6.93 0.28 43.12
CA ILE A 99 6.91 -1.01 43.80
C ILE A 99 7.81 -0.99 45.04
N ILE A 100 9.02 -0.44 44.93
CA ILE A 100 9.99 -0.35 46.03
C ILE A 100 9.45 0.50 47.18
N ILE A 101 8.81 1.64 46.88
CA ILE A 101 8.19 2.52 47.89
C ILE A 101 6.98 1.84 48.52
N SER A 102 6.26 1.00 47.77
CA SER A 102 5.02 0.35 48.21
C SER A 102 5.18 -0.89 49.08
N VAL A 103 6.40 -1.22 49.55
CA VAL A 103 6.65 -2.38 50.43
C VAL A 103 5.99 -2.23 51.83
N GLY A 104 5.14 -1.20 52.04
CA GLY A 104 4.21 -1.06 53.16
C GLY A 104 2.73 -1.31 52.77
N SER A 105 1.84 -1.36 53.77
CA SER A 105 0.47 -1.94 53.78
C SER A 105 -0.59 -1.43 52.77
N SER A 106 -0.20 -0.78 51.68
CA SER A 106 -1.10 -0.35 50.61
C SER A 106 -0.43 -0.43 49.22
N SER A 107 0.03 -1.63 48.85
CA SER A 107 0.72 -1.90 47.57
C SER A 107 -0.22 -2.02 46.36
N PHE A 108 -1.52 -2.23 46.57
CA PHE A 108 -2.50 -2.45 45.51
C PHE A 108 -2.54 -1.35 44.42
N PRO A 109 -2.65 -0.04 44.74
CA PRO A 109 -2.70 1.00 43.70
C PRO A 109 -1.42 1.06 42.85
N PHE A 110 -0.26 0.78 43.43
CA PHE A 110 1.02 0.77 42.72
C PHE A 110 1.13 -0.41 41.74
N ILE A 111 0.58 -1.56 42.10
CA ILE A 111 0.47 -2.72 41.20
C ILE A 111 -0.42 -2.38 40.00
N CYS A 112 -1.59 -1.76 40.23
CA CYS A 112 -2.50 -1.34 39.16
C CYS A 112 -1.83 -0.34 38.20
N ILE A 113 -1.13 0.67 38.73
CA ILE A 113 -0.40 1.66 37.92
C ILE A 113 0.69 0.97 37.09
N SER A 114 1.44 0.05 37.69
CA SER A 114 2.50 -0.69 37.00
C SER A 114 1.95 -1.56 35.86
N LEU A 115 0.82 -2.24 36.08
CA LEU A 115 0.13 -3.00 35.04
C LEU A 115 -0.40 -2.11 33.92
N ALA A 116 -0.94 -0.93 34.24
CA ALA A 116 -1.41 0.03 33.25
C ALA A 116 -0.25 0.54 32.37
N ILE A 117 0.89 0.88 33.00
CA ILE A 117 2.11 1.26 32.30
C ILE A 117 2.59 0.12 31.40
N PHE A 118 2.65 -1.11 31.92
CA PHE A 118 3.07 -2.28 31.14
C PHE A 118 2.15 -2.52 29.94
N GLY A 119 0.83 -2.42 30.13
CA GLY A 119 -0.15 -2.53 29.05
C GLY A 119 0.04 -1.45 27.98
N MET A 120 0.36 -0.22 28.38
CA MET A 120 0.66 0.87 27.46
C MET A 120 1.93 0.59 26.64
N VAL A 121 3.02 0.18 27.30
CA VAL A 121 4.29 -0.19 26.64
C VAL A 121 4.07 -1.34 25.66
N PHE A 122 3.35 -2.38 26.08
CA PHE A 122 3.02 -3.52 25.23
C PHE A 122 2.23 -3.07 24.00
N ASN A 123 1.16 -2.30 24.19
CA ASN A 123 0.35 -1.76 23.08
C ASN A 123 1.21 -0.98 22.08
N PHE A 124 2.03 -0.04 22.55
CA PHE A 124 2.95 0.72 21.68
C PHE A 124 3.87 -0.20 20.90
N SER A 125 4.42 -1.22 21.55
CA SER A 125 5.38 -2.11 20.92
C SER A 125 4.78 -2.96 19.78
N THR A 126 3.46 -3.16 19.77
CA THR A 126 2.75 -3.85 18.67
C THR A 126 2.69 -3.06 17.37
N HIS A 127 3.06 -1.78 17.37
CA HIS A 127 3.06 -0.92 16.17
C HIS A 127 4.44 -0.87 15.48
N PHE A 128 5.46 -1.56 16.02
CA PHE A 128 6.77 -1.61 15.40
C PHE A 128 6.83 -2.67 14.30
N TYR A 129 6.81 -2.20 13.05
CA TYR A 129 7.04 -3.03 11.88
C TYR A 129 8.40 -2.75 11.25
N TYR A 130 9.03 -3.79 10.73
CA TYR A 130 10.15 -3.66 9.80
C TYR A 130 9.94 -4.56 8.59
N PHE A 131 10.44 -4.08 7.45
CA PHE A 131 10.22 -4.73 6.15
C PHE A 131 11.53 -5.33 5.65
N LYS A 132 11.52 -6.59 5.25
CA LYS A 132 12.64 -7.21 4.53
C LYS A 132 12.23 -7.47 3.09
N VAL A 133 13.08 -7.06 2.17
CA VAL A 133 12.84 -7.20 0.73
C VAL A 133 13.97 -8.01 0.14
N ASN A 134 13.64 -9.03 -0.65
CA ASN A 134 14.60 -9.85 -1.39
C ASN A 134 14.03 -10.26 -2.76
N GLN A 135 14.75 -11.07 -3.52
CA GLN A 135 14.29 -11.54 -4.84
C GLN A 135 13.04 -12.40 -4.81
N ARG A 136 12.72 -13.05 -3.67
CA ARG A 136 11.56 -13.94 -3.55
C ARG A 136 10.29 -13.18 -3.20
N GLY A 137 10.41 -12.08 -2.47
CA GLY A 137 9.26 -11.34 -1.99
C GLY A 137 9.57 -10.28 -0.94
N ILE A 138 8.52 -9.89 -0.23
CA ILE A 138 8.54 -8.99 0.92
C ILE A 138 8.14 -9.76 2.18
N GLY A 139 8.91 -9.57 3.25
CA GLY A 139 8.55 -10.02 4.58
C GLY A 139 8.23 -8.82 5.46
N VAL A 140 7.09 -8.87 6.12
CA VAL A 140 6.67 -7.92 7.15
C VAL A 140 6.85 -8.58 8.51
N TYR A 141 7.59 -7.92 9.39
CA TYR A 141 7.94 -8.45 10.69
C TYR A 141 7.51 -7.50 11.78
N ASN A 142 7.00 -8.08 12.85
CA ASN A 142 6.64 -7.42 14.08
C ASN A 142 7.16 -8.29 15.23
N PRO A 143 7.72 -7.72 16.30
CA PRO A 143 8.24 -8.52 17.42
C PRO A 143 7.16 -9.35 18.13
N TRP A 144 5.88 -8.97 18.05
CA TRP A 144 4.77 -9.59 18.78
C TRP A 144 3.79 -10.35 17.90
N ARG A 145 3.80 -10.12 16.58
CA ARG A 145 2.90 -10.81 15.63
C ARG A 145 3.67 -11.82 14.79
N GLN A 146 2.94 -12.82 14.28
CA GLN A 146 3.52 -13.77 13.34
C GLN A 146 4.09 -13.04 12.12
N LYS A 147 5.30 -13.47 11.72
CA LYS A 147 5.95 -13.00 10.50
C LYS A 147 5.05 -13.28 9.30
N THR A 148 4.73 -12.23 8.55
CA THR A 148 4.06 -12.38 7.25
C THR A 148 5.09 -12.31 6.15
N ALA A 149 5.09 -13.27 5.22
CA ALA A 149 5.95 -13.25 4.04
C ALA A 149 5.11 -13.46 2.79
N LEU A 150 5.18 -12.51 1.87
CA LEU A 150 4.46 -12.53 0.61
C LEU A 150 5.46 -12.63 -0.53
N ARG A 151 5.26 -13.60 -1.41
CA ARG A 151 6.05 -13.69 -2.64
C ARG A 151 5.62 -12.60 -3.60
N TRP A 152 6.52 -12.18 -4.50
CA TRP A 152 6.19 -11.15 -5.50
C TRP A 152 5.01 -11.56 -6.38
N ASN A 153 4.96 -12.83 -6.77
CA ASN A 153 3.86 -13.36 -7.55
C ASN A 153 2.54 -13.48 -6.78
N GLN A 154 2.48 -13.16 -5.48
CA GLN A 154 1.23 -13.11 -4.70
C GLN A 154 0.73 -11.68 -4.52
N LEU A 155 1.55 -10.68 -4.86
CA LEU A 155 1.23 -9.26 -4.70
C LEU A 155 0.70 -8.70 -6.02
N THR A 156 -0.46 -8.09 -5.93
CA THR A 156 -1.11 -7.41 -7.06
C THR A 156 -0.77 -5.93 -7.05
N SER A 157 -0.89 -5.29 -5.87
CA SER A 157 -0.62 -3.86 -5.73
C SER A 157 -0.05 -3.52 -4.35
N VAL A 158 0.67 -2.40 -4.31
CA VAL A 158 1.25 -1.85 -3.09
C VAL A 158 0.98 -0.35 -3.03
N HIS A 159 0.25 0.09 -2.01
CA HIS A 159 -0.10 1.50 -1.84
C HIS A 159 0.24 2.00 -0.45
N ILE A 160 0.56 3.28 -0.33
CA ILE A 160 0.56 3.97 0.97
C ILE A 160 -0.78 4.68 1.14
N HIS A 161 -1.55 4.21 2.11
CA HIS A 161 -2.73 4.91 2.59
C HIS A 161 -2.31 5.89 3.69
N GLN A 162 -2.70 7.15 3.57
CA GLN A 162 -2.45 8.15 4.59
C GLN A 162 -3.78 8.65 5.15
N GLU A 163 -4.09 8.24 6.37
CA GLU A 163 -5.25 8.75 7.11
C GLU A 163 -4.77 9.67 8.23
N ARG A 164 -5.04 10.97 8.07
CA ARG A 164 -4.62 12.05 8.98
C ARG A 164 -3.09 12.09 9.16
N LYS A 165 -2.59 11.53 10.27
CA LYS A 165 -1.18 11.47 10.66
C LYS A 165 -0.60 10.06 10.56
N LEU A 166 -1.45 9.04 10.45
CA LEU A 166 -1.03 7.66 10.35
C LEU A 166 -0.83 7.32 8.88
N LYS A 167 0.22 6.56 8.62
CA LYS A 167 0.58 6.09 7.30
C LYS A 167 0.60 4.57 7.37
N GLU A 168 -0.11 3.95 6.46
CA GLU A 168 -0.27 2.52 6.39
C GLU A 168 0.19 2.03 5.03
N LEU A 169 0.99 0.97 5.04
CA LEU A 169 1.31 0.20 3.85
C LEU A 169 0.18 -0.81 3.63
N VAL A 170 -0.53 -0.62 2.52
CA VAL A 170 -1.59 -1.51 2.07
C VAL A 170 -1.02 -2.42 1.00
N LEU A 171 -0.98 -3.72 1.30
CA LEU A 171 -0.58 -4.76 0.35
C LEU A 171 -1.84 -5.49 -0.12
N THR A 172 -2.08 -5.48 -1.42
CA THR A 172 -3.17 -6.22 -2.05
C THR A 172 -2.63 -7.51 -2.64
N THR A 173 -3.18 -8.64 -2.23
CA THR A 173 -2.79 -9.96 -2.76
C THR A 173 -3.62 -10.37 -3.98
N GLN A 174 -3.18 -11.41 -4.70
CA GLN A 174 -3.89 -11.94 -5.87
C GLN A 174 -5.27 -12.50 -5.56
N ASP A 175 -5.50 -12.99 -4.34
CA ASP A 175 -6.81 -13.42 -3.86
C ASP A 175 -7.68 -12.26 -3.36
N GLY A 176 -7.25 -11.02 -3.56
CA GLY A 176 -8.00 -9.81 -3.22
C GLY A 176 -7.97 -9.46 -1.73
N ARG A 177 -7.12 -10.10 -0.91
CA ARG A 177 -6.97 -9.71 0.50
C ARG A 177 -6.19 -8.41 0.60
N LEU A 178 -6.65 -7.54 1.49
CA LEU A 178 -5.98 -6.30 1.84
C LEU A 178 -5.28 -6.48 3.19
N LEU A 179 -3.98 -6.23 3.21
CA LEU A 179 -3.15 -6.33 4.40
C LEU A 179 -2.62 -4.94 4.76
N TYR A 180 -2.90 -4.51 5.99
CA TYR A 180 -2.58 -3.17 6.50
C TYR A 180 -1.44 -3.26 7.51
N TYR A 181 -0.44 -2.40 7.34
CA TYR A 181 0.72 -2.34 8.23
C TYR A 181 1.13 -0.90 8.50
N ASP A 182 1.42 -0.55 9.75
CA ASP A 182 1.95 0.78 10.08
C ASP A 182 3.25 1.04 9.33
N TYR A 183 3.36 2.23 8.72
CA TYR A 183 4.44 2.58 7.81
C TYR A 183 5.11 3.90 8.20
N ASP A 184 6.26 3.80 8.87
CA ASP A 184 7.06 4.97 9.28
C ASP A 184 8.51 4.88 8.78
N LEU A 185 8.68 4.72 7.47
CA LEU A 185 10.00 4.78 6.84
C LEU A 185 10.43 6.23 6.59
N SER A 186 11.71 6.53 6.86
CA SER A 186 12.29 7.84 6.53
C SER A 186 12.25 8.11 5.01
N LYS A 187 12.20 9.38 4.58
CA LYS A 187 12.14 9.77 3.15
C LYS A 187 13.13 9.01 2.26
N LYS A 188 14.39 8.90 2.69
CA LYS A 188 15.45 8.19 1.96
C LYS A 188 15.17 6.68 1.85
N LYS A 189 14.72 6.05 2.94
CA LYS A 189 14.38 4.62 2.98
C LYS A 189 13.12 4.33 2.17
N HIS A 190 12.09 5.18 2.27
CA HIS A 190 10.86 5.11 1.49
C HIS A 190 11.17 5.09 -0.01
N LYS A 191 11.93 6.08 -0.51
CA LYS A 191 12.30 6.15 -1.93
C LYS A 191 13.04 4.90 -2.40
N ARG A 192 13.96 4.38 -1.59
CA ARG A 192 14.70 3.14 -1.89
C ARG A 192 13.80 1.91 -1.87
N PHE A 193 12.89 1.83 -0.91
CA PHE A 193 11.93 0.73 -0.78
C PHE A 193 11.01 0.65 -1.99
N PHE A 194 10.35 1.76 -2.36
CA PHE A 194 9.46 1.82 -3.52
C PHE A 194 10.19 1.68 -4.86
N LYS A 195 11.45 2.14 -4.96
CA LYS A 195 12.30 1.86 -6.13
C LYS A 195 12.49 0.37 -6.37
N ILE A 196 12.61 -0.44 -5.31
CA ILE A 196 12.74 -1.90 -5.43
C ILE A 196 11.37 -2.52 -5.76
N ILE A 197 10.30 -2.13 -5.08
CA ILE A 197 8.97 -2.71 -5.28
C ILE A 197 8.46 -2.52 -6.71
N ARG A 198 8.69 -1.35 -7.32
CA ARG A 198 8.33 -1.06 -8.72
C ARG A 198 8.95 -2.01 -9.75
N GLN A 199 9.97 -2.78 -9.37
CA GLN A 199 10.57 -3.77 -10.26
C GLN A 199 9.81 -5.10 -10.29
N PHE A 200 8.95 -5.33 -9.29
CA PHE A 200 8.25 -6.61 -9.09
C PHE A 200 6.74 -6.48 -9.13
N VAL A 201 6.19 -5.31 -8.84
CA VAL A 201 4.75 -5.05 -8.77
C VAL A 201 4.38 -3.97 -9.79
N ASN A 202 3.33 -4.22 -10.57
CA ASN A 202 2.90 -3.32 -11.63
C ASN A 202 2.17 -2.08 -11.11
N ASP A 203 1.34 -2.26 -10.09
CA ASP A 203 0.54 -1.19 -9.49
C ASP A 203 1.14 -0.77 -8.15
N VAL A 204 1.78 0.41 -8.16
CA VAL A 204 2.54 0.92 -7.02
C VAL A 204 2.24 2.40 -6.84
N ASP A 205 1.58 2.73 -5.73
CA ASP A 205 1.37 4.10 -5.29
C ASP A 205 2.23 4.39 -4.06
N ASP A 206 3.25 5.23 -4.24
CA ASP A 206 4.14 5.68 -3.16
C ASP A 206 3.63 6.96 -2.47
N SER A 207 2.46 7.46 -2.89
CA SER A 207 1.76 8.69 -2.46
C SER A 207 2.67 9.88 -2.12
N ASN A 208 3.66 10.11 -3.00
CA ASN A 208 4.48 11.33 -3.13
C ASN A 208 5.20 11.82 -1.85
N TYR A 209 6.01 10.96 -1.25
CA TYR A 209 6.80 11.21 -0.03
C TYR A 209 8.09 12.08 -0.18
#